data_AF-A0A7W6C1H7-F1
#
_entry.id   AF-A0A7W6C1H7-F1
#
_cell.length_a   1.000
_cell.length_b   1.000
_cell.length_c   1.000
_cell.angle_alpha   90.00
_cell.angle_beta   90.00
_cell.angle_gamma   90.00
#
_symmetry.space_group_name_H-M   'P 1'
#
loop_
_entity.id
_entity.type
_entity.pdbx_description
1 polymer ?
#
loop_
_entity_poly.entity_id
_entity_poly.type
_entity_poly.pdbx_seq_one_letter_code
_entity_poly.pdbx_strand_id
1 'polypeptide(L)'
;MAQVRSLFSSVTPSSVMAAIFLLNVWIAFEKTQGVAFLMIGLLGTALNGWRIAMAMLLRDKAFAPLVSRREAARLEASFALPYIGFALVMSVFCGLVFRASQPELHMITVCLAVGYCAGVAANCGLRPRLAITSIVLAMAPIIVFSLLKEEETYAAMAIVILALIGGAVRSMIVRYDESQTEIAARISSVSMARSDVLTSLPNRL
;
A
#
# COMPACT_ATOMS: atom_id res chain seq x y z
N MET A 1 -4.76 24.27 2.04
CA MET A 1 -5.74 23.53 2.88
C MET A 1 -6.17 22.18 2.31
N ALA A 2 -6.15 21.93 0.99
CA ALA A 2 -6.53 20.64 0.39
C ALA A 2 -5.65 19.42 0.79
N GLN A 3 -4.36 19.63 1.07
CA GLN A 3 -3.42 18.57 1.48
C GLN A 3 -3.67 18.00 2.88
N VAL A 4 -4.29 18.76 3.80
CA VAL A 4 -4.59 18.28 5.18
C VAL A 4 -5.76 17.30 5.19
N ARG A 5 -6.70 17.39 4.23
CA ARG A 5 -7.81 16.44 4.06
C ARG A 5 -7.35 15.09 3.48
N SER A 6 -6.32 15.08 2.65
CA SER A 6 -5.76 13.86 2.03
C SER A 6 -5.02 12.95 3.03
N LEU A 7 -4.70 13.41 4.25
CA LEU A 7 -4.04 12.56 5.26
C LEU A 7 -5.02 11.84 6.18
N PHE A 8 -6.14 12.49 6.54
CA PHE A 8 -7.27 11.80 7.20
C PHE A 8 -7.86 10.71 6.32
N SER A 9 -7.75 10.83 4.99
CA SER A 9 -8.20 9.80 4.07
C SER A 9 -7.34 8.53 4.06
N SER A 10 -6.21 8.47 4.76
CA SER A 10 -5.40 7.23 4.86
C SER A 10 -5.71 6.39 6.11
N VAL A 11 -6.21 7.03 7.17
CA VAL A 11 -6.59 6.37 8.42
C VAL A 11 -7.84 5.54 8.20
N THR A 12 -8.86 6.08 7.50
CA THR A 12 -10.10 5.37 7.22
C THR A 12 -9.90 4.09 6.39
N PRO A 13 -9.15 4.09 5.27
CA PRO A 13 -8.82 2.85 4.56
C PRO A 13 -8.01 1.88 5.41
N SER A 14 -7.11 2.39 6.26
CA SER A 14 -6.28 1.55 7.13
C SER A 14 -7.07 0.87 8.24
N SER A 15 -8.09 1.55 8.80
CA SER A 15 -8.98 0.99 9.82
C SER A 15 -9.99 0.02 9.21
N VAL A 16 -10.56 0.34 8.03
CA VAL A 16 -11.42 -0.59 7.29
C VAL A 16 -10.66 -1.87 6.94
N MET A 17 -9.43 -1.75 6.44
CA MET A 17 -8.56 -2.91 6.17
C MET A 17 -8.27 -3.72 7.45
N ALA A 18 -8.05 -3.05 8.59
CA ALA A 18 -7.87 -3.72 9.88
C ALA A 18 -9.07 -4.61 10.23
N ALA A 19 -10.28 -4.07 10.09
CA ALA A 19 -11.51 -4.75 10.42
C ALA A 19 -11.73 -5.97 9.50
N ILE A 20 -11.53 -5.80 8.19
CA ILE A 20 -11.69 -6.90 7.23
C ILE A 20 -10.63 -7.99 7.47
N PHE A 21 -9.39 -7.61 7.77
CA PHE A 21 -8.31 -8.56 8.11
C PHE A 21 -8.65 -9.35 9.38
N LEU A 22 -9.08 -8.68 10.46
CA LEU A 22 -9.48 -9.33 11.70
C LEU A 22 -10.68 -10.26 11.50
N LEU A 23 -11.66 -9.85 10.71
CA LEU A 23 -12.81 -10.70 10.36
C LEU A 23 -12.35 -11.97 9.61
N ASN A 24 -11.43 -11.83 8.66
CA ASN A 24 -10.83 -12.96 7.94
C ASN A 24 -10.10 -13.91 8.89
N VAL A 25 -9.27 -13.37 9.78
CA VAL A 25 -8.53 -14.15 10.78
C VAL A 25 -9.49 -14.90 11.70
N TRP A 26 -10.55 -14.24 12.17
CA TRP A 26 -11.57 -14.84 13.02
C TRP A 26 -12.24 -16.03 12.33
N ILE A 27 -12.72 -15.83 11.09
CA ILE A 27 -13.38 -16.90 10.32
C ILE A 27 -12.41 -18.05 10.03
N ALA A 28 -11.16 -17.76 9.65
CA ALA A 28 -10.15 -18.78 9.40
C ALA A 28 -9.80 -19.59 10.65
N PHE A 29 -9.72 -18.91 11.81
CA PHE A 29 -9.51 -19.55 13.10
C PHE A 29 -10.70 -20.45 13.48
N GLU A 30 -11.94 -19.96 13.38
CA GLU A 30 -13.15 -20.75 13.64
C GLU A 30 -13.20 -22.03 12.79
N LYS A 31 -12.85 -21.92 11.51
CA LYS A 31 -12.93 -23.03 10.57
C LYS A 31 -11.78 -24.03 10.63
N THR A 32 -10.59 -23.60 11.05
CA THR A 32 -9.37 -24.44 11.04
C THR A 32 -8.91 -24.82 12.44
N GLN A 33 -9.36 -24.10 13.47
CA GLN A 33 -8.92 -24.20 14.88
C GLN A 33 -7.39 -24.11 15.05
N GLY A 34 -6.72 -23.46 14.08
CA GLY A 34 -5.25 -23.37 14.03
C GLY A 34 -4.71 -22.17 14.79
N VAL A 35 -3.89 -22.42 15.83
CA VAL A 35 -3.24 -21.37 16.64
C VAL A 35 -2.40 -20.39 15.79
N ALA A 36 -1.89 -20.86 14.64
CA ALA A 36 -1.15 -20.01 13.71
C ALA A 36 -1.94 -18.79 13.23
N PHE A 37 -3.26 -18.92 13.02
CA PHE A 37 -4.11 -17.79 12.61
C PHE A 37 -4.23 -16.73 13.70
N LEU A 38 -4.29 -17.12 14.98
CA LEU A 38 -4.31 -16.17 16.10
C LEU A 38 -2.98 -15.43 16.23
N MET A 39 -1.85 -16.13 16.12
CA MET A 39 -0.52 -15.51 16.21
C MET A 39 -0.32 -14.46 15.10
N ILE A 40 -0.71 -14.80 13.88
CA ILE A 40 -0.66 -13.87 12.73
C ILE A 40 -1.68 -12.75 12.87
N GLY A 41 -2.87 -13.03 13.41
CA GLY A 41 -3.86 -12.02 13.75
C GLY A 41 -3.29 -10.97 14.68
N LEU A 42 -2.75 -11.39 15.82
CA LEU A 42 -2.16 -10.51 16.83
C LEU A 42 -1.00 -9.68 16.24
N LEU A 43 -0.11 -10.32 15.48
CA LEU A 43 1.01 -9.64 14.85
C LEU A 43 0.53 -8.63 13.79
N GLY A 44 -0.47 -8.99 12.99
CA GLY A 44 -1.07 -8.13 11.97
C GLY A 44 -1.77 -6.92 12.57
N THR A 45 -2.50 -7.11 13.67
CA THR A 45 -3.12 -6.01 14.44
C THR A 45 -2.08 -5.09 15.04
N ALA A 46 -1.00 -5.63 15.62
CA ALA A 46 0.09 -4.83 16.18
C ALA A 46 0.77 -3.97 15.11
N LEU A 47 1.09 -4.56 13.95
CA LEU A 47 1.73 -3.83 12.85
C LEU A 47 0.80 -2.81 12.19
N ASN A 48 -0.50 -3.11 12.07
CA ASN A 48 -1.44 -2.11 11.56
C ASN A 48 -1.68 -0.98 12.57
N GLY A 49 -1.71 -1.29 13.86
CA GLY A 49 -1.73 -0.29 14.94
C GLY A 49 -0.51 0.62 14.88
N TRP A 50 0.68 0.04 14.71
CA TRP A 50 1.92 0.79 14.45
C TRP A 50 1.75 1.66 13.20
N ARG A 51 1.27 1.09 12.08
CA ARG A 51 1.08 1.83 10.82
C ARG A 51 0.17 3.05 11.00
N ILE A 52 -0.96 2.90 11.69
CA ILE A 52 -1.88 4.00 12.00
C ILE A 52 -1.21 5.02 12.92
N ALA A 53 -0.53 4.57 13.98
CA ALA A 53 0.20 5.45 14.89
C ALA A 53 1.28 6.27 14.17
N MET A 54 2.05 5.65 13.28
CA MET A 54 3.04 6.35 12.45
C MET A 54 2.37 7.32 11.48
N ALA A 55 1.28 6.93 10.82
CA ALA A 55 0.53 7.84 9.95
C ALA A 55 0.04 9.07 10.71
N MET A 56 -0.38 8.92 11.97
CA MET A 56 -0.80 10.02 12.84
C MET A 56 0.37 10.85 13.36
N LEU A 57 1.49 10.24 13.79
CA LEU A 57 2.65 10.95 14.35
C LEU A 57 3.49 11.68 13.30
N LEU A 58 3.62 11.09 12.11
CA LEU A 58 4.37 11.70 11.00
C LEU A 58 3.57 12.80 10.30
N ARG A 59 2.26 12.86 10.56
CA ARG A 59 1.37 13.91 10.05
C ARG A 59 1.89 15.30 10.38
N ASP A 60 2.14 15.58 11.65
CA ASP A 60 2.49 16.93 12.11
C ASP A 60 3.89 17.34 11.63
N LYS A 61 4.79 16.36 11.48
CA LYS A 61 6.16 16.57 10.96
C LYS A 61 6.21 16.81 9.45
N ALA A 62 5.27 16.25 8.69
CA ALA A 62 5.19 16.49 7.24
C ALA A 62 4.75 17.91 6.87
N PHE A 63 4.13 18.65 7.80
CA PHE A 63 3.70 20.05 7.61
C PHE A 63 4.73 21.09 8.12
N ALA A 64 5.89 20.65 8.61
CA ALA A 64 6.95 21.57 9.03
C ALA A 64 7.65 22.19 7.80
N PRO A 65 7.82 23.52 7.73
CA PRO A 65 8.28 24.22 6.52
C PRO A 65 9.76 24.01 6.16
N LEU A 66 10.54 23.32 6.99
CA LEU A 66 11.99 23.15 6.85
C LEU A 66 12.40 21.70 7.20
N VAL A 67 11.89 20.71 6.46
CA VAL A 67 12.38 19.34 6.60
C VAL A 67 13.59 19.17 5.70
N SER A 68 14.77 18.92 6.29
CA SER A 68 15.96 18.64 5.50
C SER A 68 15.78 17.33 4.70
N ARG A 69 16.46 17.19 3.55
CA ARG A 69 16.38 15.99 2.71
C ARG A 69 16.68 14.69 3.48
N ARG A 70 17.54 14.74 4.50
CA ARG A 70 17.86 13.60 5.38
C ARG A 70 16.73 13.26 6.35
N GLU A 71 16.03 14.25 6.87
CA GLU A 71 14.88 14.04 7.77
C GLU A 71 13.68 13.51 7.01
N ALA A 72 13.45 14.01 5.78
CA ALA A 72 12.41 13.49 4.89
C ALA A 72 12.63 12.00 4.59
N ALA A 73 13.87 11.60 4.28
CA ALA A 73 14.22 10.20 4.04
C ALA A 73 14.02 9.31 5.28
N ARG A 74 14.36 9.79 6.47
CA ARG A 74 14.12 9.06 7.73
C ARG A 74 12.63 8.89 8.02
N LEU A 75 11.84 9.95 7.85
CA LEU A 75 10.39 9.91 7.99
C LEU A 75 9.76 8.90 7.01
N GLU A 76 10.21 8.89 5.76
CA GLU A 76 9.76 7.93 4.77
C GLU A 76 10.13 6.49 5.15
N ALA A 77 11.34 6.24 5.64
CA ALA A 77 11.76 4.93 6.12
C ALA A 77 10.94 4.45 7.33
N SER A 78 10.64 5.35 8.28
CA SER A 78 9.80 5.05 9.45
C SER A 78 8.35 4.71 9.07
N PHE A 79 7.82 5.30 8.00
CA PHE A 79 6.51 4.94 7.45
C PHE A 79 6.55 3.61 6.68
N ALA A 80 7.63 3.36 5.94
CA ALA A 80 7.78 2.18 5.11
C ALA A 80 7.84 0.87 5.91
N LEU A 81 8.49 0.91 7.08
CA LEU A 81 8.71 -0.28 7.91
C LEU A 81 7.41 -0.98 8.36
N PRO A 82 6.45 -0.33 9.04
CA PRO A 82 5.19 -0.99 9.43
C PRO A 82 4.32 -1.34 8.22
N TYR A 83 4.47 -0.62 7.11
CA TYR A 83 3.72 -0.88 5.89
C TYR A 83 4.15 -2.19 5.23
N ILE A 84 5.47 -2.37 5.03
CA ILE A 84 6.05 -3.61 4.51
C ILE A 84 5.85 -4.75 5.52
N GLY A 85 5.99 -4.47 6.81
CA GLY A 85 5.71 -5.44 7.87
C GLY A 85 4.28 -5.99 7.80
N PHE A 86 3.28 -5.12 7.66
CA PHE A 86 1.90 -5.57 7.49
C PHE A 86 1.72 -6.38 6.19
N ALA A 87 2.35 -5.97 5.08
CA ALA A 87 2.33 -6.72 3.83
C ALA A 87 2.93 -8.13 4.00
N LEU A 88 4.01 -8.29 4.78
CA LEU A 88 4.60 -9.59 5.11
C LEU A 88 3.64 -10.45 5.92
N VAL A 89 3.02 -9.91 6.95
CA VAL A 89 2.05 -10.67 7.75
C VAL A 89 0.84 -11.08 6.92
N MET A 90 0.36 -10.19 6.08
CA MET A 90 -0.70 -10.48 5.11
C MET A 90 -0.29 -11.60 4.15
N SER A 91 0.95 -11.58 3.67
CA SER A 91 1.54 -12.61 2.83
C SER A 91 1.48 -13.98 3.51
N VAL A 92 2.00 -14.07 4.75
CA VAL A 92 1.97 -15.32 5.52
C VAL A 92 0.53 -15.77 5.79
N PHE A 93 -0.37 -14.85 6.15
CA PHE A 93 -1.80 -15.15 6.33
C PHE A 93 -2.42 -15.76 5.07
N CYS A 94 -2.23 -15.13 3.91
CA CYS A 94 -2.74 -15.61 2.63
C CYS A 94 -2.18 -17.00 2.30
N GLY A 95 -0.89 -17.22 2.55
CA GLY A 95 -0.26 -18.52 2.36
C GLY A 95 -0.85 -19.61 3.26
N LEU A 96 -1.10 -19.32 4.53
CA LEU A 96 -1.75 -20.26 5.45
C LEU A 96 -3.17 -20.62 5.01
N VAL A 97 -3.96 -19.62 4.58
CA VAL A 97 -5.32 -19.84 4.10
C VAL A 97 -5.30 -20.71 2.84
N PHE A 98 -4.46 -20.38 1.86
CA PHE A 98 -4.39 -21.13 0.60
C PHE A 98 -3.82 -22.54 0.74
N ARG A 99 -3.06 -22.79 1.81
CA ARG A 99 -2.64 -24.15 2.18
C ARG A 99 -3.78 -24.97 2.78
N ALA A 100 -4.82 -24.34 3.31
CA ALA A 100 -6.00 -25.05 3.81
C ALA A 100 -6.85 -25.59 2.63
N SER A 101 -7.69 -26.58 2.93
CA SER A 101 -8.55 -27.24 1.95
C SER A 101 -9.96 -26.63 1.86
N GLN A 102 -10.15 -25.40 2.32
CA GLN A 102 -11.46 -24.75 2.47
C GLN A 102 -11.63 -23.62 1.44
N PRO A 103 -12.28 -23.86 0.29
CA PRO A 103 -12.39 -22.88 -0.79
C PRO A 103 -13.08 -21.57 -0.37
N GLU A 104 -13.99 -21.63 0.59
CA GLU A 104 -14.71 -20.46 1.11
C GLU A 104 -13.75 -19.46 1.74
N LEU A 105 -12.69 -19.95 2.41
CA LEU A 105 -11.64 -19.09 2.96
C LEU A 105 -10.81 -18.43 1.87
N HIS A 106 -10.59 -19.12 0.74
CA HIS A 106 -9.83 -18.55 -0.38
C HIS A 106 -10.56 -17.35 -0.99
N MET A 107 -11.89 -17.44 -1.18
CA MET A 107 -12.69 -16.36 -1.76
C MET A 107 -12.60 -15.06 -0.93
N ILE A 108 -12.84 -15.15 0.36
CA ILE A 108 -12.81 -13.99 1.26
C ILE A 108 -11.39 -13.42 1.42
N THR A 109 -10.37 -14.29 1.36
CA THR A 109 -8.95 -13.90 1.40
C THR A 109 -8.52 -13.17 0.13
N VAL A 110 -8.94 -13.62 -1.05
CA VAL A 110 -8.68 -12.92 -2.31
C VAL A 110 -9.35 -11.54 -2.31
N CYS A 111 -10.59 -11.45 -1.83
CA CYS A 111 -11.28 -10.16 -1.69
C CYS A 111 -10.51 -9.20 -0.78
N LEU A 112 -10.05 -9.69 0.38
CA LEU A 112 -9.20 -8.95 1.32
C LEU A 112 -7.88 -8.50 0.65
N ALA A 113 -7.16 -9.39 -0.03
CA ALA A 113 -5.88 -9.11 -0.68
C ALA A 113 -6.01 -8.09 -1.82
N VAL A 114 -7.05 -8.22 -2.65
CA VAL A 114 -7.37 -7.25 -3.71
C VAL A 114 -7.73 -5.90 -3.11
N GLY A 115 -8.57 -5.86 -2.07
CA GLY A 115 -8.90 -4.63 -1.35
C GLY A 115 -7.66 -3.95 -0.75
N TYR A 116 -6.72 -4.73 -0.22
CA TYR A 116 -5.43 -4.24 0.25
C TYR A 116 -4.63 -3.61 -0.89
N CYS A 117 -4.49 -4.29 -2.01
CA CYS A 117 -3.76 -3.80 -3.18
C CYS A 117 -4.38 -2.51 -3.75
N ALA A 118 -5.72 -2.42 -3.81
CA ALA A 118 -6.43 -1.21 -4.23
C ALA A 118 -6.14 -0.05 -3.26
N GLY A 119 -6.20 -0.30 -1.95
CA GLY A 119 -5.83 0.67 -0.93
C GLY A 119 -4.38 1.14 -1.03
N VAL A 120 -3.45 0.22 -1.34
CA VAL A 120 -2.03 0.54 -1.55
C VAL A 120 -1.85 1.43 -2.78
N ALA A 121 -2.47 1.08 -3.90
CA ALA A 121 -2.37 1.87 -5.13
C ALA A 121 -2.95 3.29 -4.95
N ALA A 122 -4.06 3.43 -4.20
CA ALA A 122 -4.68 4.72 -3.94
C ALA A 122 -3.85 5.62 -3.00
N ASN A 123 -3.25 5.06 -1.95
CA ASN A 123 -2.58 5.85 -0.91
C ASN A 123 -1.07 6.01 -1.12
N CYS A 124 -0.43 5.06 -1.82
CA CYS A 124 1.02 5.04 -2.03
C CYS A 124 1.42 5.22 -3.50
N GLY A 125 0.52 5.65 -4.38
CA GLY A 125 0.77 5.78 -5.83
C GLY A 125 1.93 6.72 -6.19
N LEU A 126 2.20 7.73 -5.37
CA LEU A 126 3.36 8.63 -5.54
C LEU A 126 4.70 8.04 -5.06
N ARG A 127 4.69 6.81 -4.52
CA ARG A 127 5.86 6.07 -4.05
C ARG A 127 5.88 4.67 -4.70
N PRO A 128 6.12 4.58 -6.02
CA PRO A 128 5.91 3.37 -6.80
C PRO A 128 6.69 2.17 -6.25
N ARG A 129 7.95 2.36 -5.81
CA ARG A 129 8.75 1.26 -5.24
C ARG A 129 8.06 0.61 -4.03
N LEU A 130 7.59 1.41 -3.08
CA LEU A 130 6.93 0.92 -1.87
C LEU A 130 5.59 0.26 -2.18
N ALA A 131 4.81 0.87 -3.06
CA ALA A 131 3.51 0.34 -3.47
C ALA A 131 3.64 -1.00 -4.20
N ILE A 132 4.53 -1.07 -5.21
CA ILE A 132 4.79 -2.27 -6.00
C ILE A 132 5.29 -3.40 -5.10
N THR A 133 6.30 -3.15 -4.25
CA THR A 133 6.82 -4.16 -3.33
C THR A 133 5.71 -4.70 -2.42
N SER A 134 4.86 -3.84 -1.89
CA SER A 134 3.77 -4.24 -0.99
C SER A 134 2.70 -5.08 -1.69
N ILE A 135 2.33 -4.72 -2.92
CA ILE A 135 1.36 -5.46 -3.73
C ILE A 135 1.91 -6.84 -4.10
N VAL A 136 3.14 -6.91 -4.60
CA VAL A 136 3.79 -8.16 -4.98
C VAL A 136 3.89 -9.08 -3.76
N LEU A 137 4.31 -8.55 -2.60
CA LEU A 137 4.48 -9.32 -1.39
C LEU A 137 3.16 -9.90 -0.87
N ALA A 138 2.07 -9.12 -0.90
CA ALA A 138 0.75 -9.57 -0.46
C ALA A 138 0.17 -10.65 -1.40
N MET A 139 0.37 -10.52 -2.71
CA MET A 139 -0.22 -11.43 -3.70
C MET A 139 0.62 -12.66 -4.02
N ALA A 140 1.94 -12.61 -3.80
CA ALA A 140 2.85 -13.70 -4.15
C ALA A 140 2.44 -15.07 -3.58
N PRO A 141 2.06 -15.21 -2.30
CA PRO A 141 1.63 -16.50 -1.75
C PRO A 141 0.36 -17.01 -2.41
N ILE A 142 -0.60 -16.12 -2.71
CA ILE A 142 -1.83 -16.51 -3.40
C ILE A 142 -1.49 -17.11 -4.75
N ILE A 143 -0.62 -16.45 -5.53
CA ILE A 143 -0.17 -16.94 -6.85
C ILE A 143 0.54 -18.29 -6.69
N VAL A 144 1.53 -18.38 -5.80
CA VAL A 144 2.35 -19.58 -5.61
C VAL A 144 1.48 -20.76 -5.17
N PHE A 145 0.68 -20.62 -4.10
CA PHE A 145 -0.14 -21.71 -3.60
C PHE A 145 -1.31 -22.05 -4.53
N SER A 146 -1.80 -21.11 -5.33
CA SER A 146 -2.80 -21.41 -6.37
C SER A 146 -2.19 -22.26 -7.50
N LEU A 147 -0.98 -21.95 -7.95
CA LEU A 147 -0.29 -22.75 -8.97
C LEU A 147 0.11 -24.15 -8.48
N LEU A 148 0.22 -24.34 -7.16
CA LEU A 148 0.50 -25.64 -6.56
C LEU A 148 -0.75 -26.52 -6.38
N LYS A 149 -1.96 -25.99 -6.58
CA LYS A 149 -3.18 -26.80 -6.53
C LYS A 149 -3.43 -27.46 -7.88
N GLU A 150 -3.92 -28.70 -7.84
CA GLU A 150 -4.16 -29.53 -9.04
C GLU A 150 -5.35 -29.03 -9.89
N GLU A 151 -6.25 -28.25 -9.28
CA GLU A 151 -7.45 -27.72 -9.92
C GLU A 151 -7.12 -26.58 -10.90
N GLU A 152 -7.50 -26.73 -12.18
CA GLU A 152 -7.24 -25.77 -13.26
C GLU A 152 -7.78 -24.36 -12.95
N THR A 153 -8.85 -24.25 -12.17
CA THR A 153 -9.43 -22.97 -11.75
C THR A 153 -8.46 -22.12 -10.93
N TYR A 154 -7.60 -22.74 -10.10
CA TYR A 154 -6.59 -22.00 -9.35
C TYR A 154 -5.44 -21.51 -10.25
N ALA A 155 -5.06 -22.29 -11.25
CA ALA A 155 -4.09 -21.84 -12.25
C ALA A 155 -4.62 -20.62 -13.04
N ALA A 156 -5.87 -20.68 -13.48
CA ALA A 156 -6.53 -19.55 -14.14
C ALA A 156 -6.58 -18.31 -13.23
N MET A 157 -6.92 -18.48 -11.95
CA MET A 157 -6.92 -17.39 -10.97
C MET A 157 -5.52 -16.77 -10.80
N ALA A 158 -4.47 -17.58 -10.71
CA ALA A 158 -3.10 -17.09 -10.61
C ALA A 158 -2.70 -16.24 -11.83
N ILE A 159 -3.07 -16.66 -13.04
CA ILE A 159 -2.84 -15.91 -14.28
C ILE A 159 -3.59 -14.57 -14.26
N VAL A 160 -4.86 -14.58 -13.84
CA VAL A 160 -5.67 -13.35 -13.72
C VAL A 160 -5.03 -12.39 -12.71
N ILE A 161 -4.62 -12.88 -11.54
CA ILE A 161 -3.94 -12.05 -10.52
C ILE A 161 -2.63 -11.46 -11.07
N LEU A 162 -1.82 -12.24 -11.78
CA LEU A 162 -0.60 -11.75 -12.42
C LEU A 162 -0.88 -10.63 -13.44
N ALA A 163 -1.90 -10.81 -14.29
CA ALA A 163 -2.31 -9.79 -15.25
C ALA A 163 -2.78 -8.50 -14.55
N LEU A 164 -3.55 -8.62 -13.47
CA LEU A 164 -4.02 -7.48 -12.67
C LEU A 164 -2.86 -6.76 -11.98
N ILE A 165 -1.88 -7.48 -11.44
CA ILE A 165 -0.67 -6.88 -10.87
C ILE A 165 0.10 -6.14 -11.95
N GLY A 166 0.31 -6.75 -13.12
CA GLY A 166 0.98 -6.11 -14.26
C GLY A 166 0.31 -4.80 -14.67
N GLY A 167 -1.03 -4.81 -14.78
CA GLY A 167 -1.83 -3.61 -15.03
C GLY A 167 -1.66 -2.54 -13.94
N ALA A 168 -1.79 -2.93 -12.67
CA ALA A 168 -1.64 -2.02 -11.53
C ALA A 168 -0.25 -1.40 -11.46
N VAL A 169 0.81 -2.19 -11.66
CA VAL A 169 2.21 -1.72 -11.69
C VAL A 169 2.40 -0.69 -12.80
N ARG A 170 1.94 -0.99 -14.02
CA ARG A 170 2.04 -0.06 -15.15
C ARG A 170 1.28 1.24 -14.88
N SER A 171 0.05 1.15 -14.37
CA SER A 171 -0.74 2.33 -14.02
C SER A 171 -0.09 3.20 -12.95
N MET A 172 0.57 2.59 -11.94
CA MET A 172 1.29 3.34 -10.91
C MET A 172 2.52 4.06 -11.47
N ILE A 173 3.29 3.42 -12.35
CA ILE A 173 4.45 4.04 -13.00
C ILE A 173 4.03 5.25 -13.83
N VAL A 174 3.03 5.07 -14.71
CA VAL A 174 2.52 6.16 -15.56
C VAL A 174 2.02 7.35 -14.73
N ARG A 175 1.20 7.09 -13.70
CA ARG A 175 0.70 8.16 -12.80
C ARG A 175 1.82 8.88 -12.06
N TYR A 176 2.88 8.17 -11.67
CA TYR A 176 4.04 8.78 -11.03
C TYR A 176 4.77 9.72 -11.98
N ASP A 177 5.01 9.29 -13.23
CA ASP A 177 5.69 10.09 -14.24
C ASP A 177 4.86 11.33 -14.65
N GLU A 178 3.55 11.18 -14.80
CA GLU A 178 2.61 12.29 -15.04
C GLU A 178 2.67 13.33 -13.91
N SER A 179 2.62 12.88 -12.66
CA SER A 179 2.67 13.77 -11.50
C SER A 179 4.00 14.51 -11.40
N GLN A 180 5.13 13.85 -11.70
CA GLN A 180 6.44 14.50 -11.74
C GLN A 180 6.51 15.59 -12.80
N THR A 181 5.95 15.32 -13.98
CA THR A 181 5.92 16.27 -15.09
C THR A 181 5.07 17.49 -14.74
N GLU A 182 3.91 17.28 -14.10
CA GLU A 182 3.04 18.36 -13.63
C GLU A 182 3.73 19.23 -12.57
N ILE A 183 4.41 18.62 -11.59
CA ILE A 183 5.15 19.33 -10.55
C ILE A 183 6.28 20.15 -11.17
N ALA A 184 7.05 19.57 -12.09
CA ALA A 184 8.14 20.27 -12.78
C ALA A 184 7.62 21.47 -13.60
N ALA A 185 6.52 21.29 -14.33
CA ALA A 185 5.88 22.37 -15.09
C ALA A 185 5.36 23.50 -14.17
N ARG A 186 4.86 23.15 -12.98
CA ARG A 186 4.40 24.13 -11.99
C ARG A 186 5.58 24.92 -11.38
N ILE A 187 6.71 24.27 -11.14
CA ILE A 187 7.92 24.95 -10.62
C ILE A 187 8.52 25.86 -11.70
N SER A 188 8.61 25.39 -12.95
CA SER A 188 9.16 26.19 -14.05
C SER A 188 8.30 27.41 -14.35
N SER A 189 6.97 27.29 -14.36
CA SER A 189 6.06 28.43 -14.53
C SER A 189 6.18 29.46 -13.40
N VAL A 190 6.30 29.02 -12.15
CA VAL A 190 6.55 29.95 -11.02
C VAL A 190 7.92 30.62 -11.13
N SER A 191 8.94 29.88 -11.58
CA SER A 191 10.27 30.45 -11.83
C SER A 191 10.23 31.51 -12.93
N MET A 192 9.61 31.20 -14.07
CA MET A 192 9.45 32.13 -15.19
C MET A 192 8.60 33.36 -14.82
N ALA A 193 7.58 33.21 -13.98
CA ALA A 193 6.80 34.34 -13.49
C ALA A 193 7.60 35.27 -12.56
N ARG A 194 8.62 34.74 -11.87
CA ARG A 194 9.48 35.49 -10.96
C ARG A 194 10.74 36.05 -11.61
N SER A 195 11.09 35.63 -12.83
CA SER A 195 12.23 36.14 -13.59
C SER A 195 11.77 36.89 -14.82
N ASP A 196 12.25 38.10 -15.02
CA ASP A 196 12.04 38.84 -16.27
C ASP A 196 12.71 38.10 -17.44
N VAL A 197 11.95 37.80 -18.49
CA VAL A 197 12.39 36.99 -19.65
C VAL A 197 13.49 37.68 -20.47
N LEU A 198 13.57 39.02 -20.42
CA LEU A 198 14.53 39.79 -21.21
C LEU A 198 15.86 40.00 -20.49
N THR A 199 15.84 40.06 -19.16
CA THR A 199 17.02 40.39 -18.34
C THR A 199 17.48 39.26 -17.43
N SER A 200 16.70 38.18 -17.30
CA SER A 200 16.90 37.10 -16.32
C SER A 200 17.02 37.55 -14.86
N LEU A 201 16.64 38.81 -14.57
CA LEU A 201 16.62 39.38 -13.23
C LEU A 201 15.30 39.09 -12.52
N PRO A 202 15.27 39.07 -11.16
CA PRO A 202 14.03 38.91 -10.41
C PRO A 202 13.04 40.03 -10.75
N ASN A 203 11.83 39.64 -11.13
CA ASN A 203 10.76 40.58 -11.43
C ASN A 203 10.22 41.20 -10.12
N ARG A 204 9.81 42.47 -10.17
CA ARG A 204 9.39 43.24 -8.98
C ARG A 204 7.95 42.85 -8.58
N LEU A 205 7.80 41.64 -8.04
CA LEU A 205 6.58 41.15 -7.40
C LEU A 205 6.61 41.44 -5.89
#